data_AF-A0A0N0N3Z4-F1
#
_entry.id   AF-A0A0N0N3Z4-F1
#
_cell.length_a   1.000
_cell.length_b   1.000
_cell.length_c   1.000
_cell.angle_alpha   90.00
_cell.angle_beta   90.00
_cell.angle_gamma   90.00
#
_symmetry.space_group_name_H-M   'P 1'
#
loop_
_entity.id
_entity.type
_entity.pdbx_description
1 polymer ?
#
loop_
_entity_poly.entity_id
_entity_poly.type
_entity_poly.pdbx_seq_one_letter_code
_entity_poly.pdbx_strand_id
1 'polypeptide(L)'
;MAVPVPSAWRAARVTPLGELTTPPRMTAALLRLTVQIVLVASLWHGLYTTSSSTAGLTEGQAVTYAVIAVLASRVRELDQYAGRDTVLQHMHFGTIVYWYLRPLPPRRYHALRAIGEQLYGGAWALTGYLVCLAFGVIDPPRSAAVAGVFLLSALLGQWVLYYVMLTLDQLCFWTVRNSAAMLILVFAQNLLSGVYAPLWFFPDWFVTMSAFLPFQATLSVPLSLYVGRIPLSDAGVQLAVQAAWVVALHLFTRMLWRRAARRVISQGG
;
A
#
# COMPACT_ATOMS: atom_id res chain seq x y z
N MET A 1 -11.56 40.25 4.08
CA MET A 1 -11.88 39.26 5.15
C MET A 1 -11.47 37.88 4.64
N ALA A 2 -10.20 37.50 4.85
CA ALA A 2 -9.66 36.24 4.33
C ALA A 2 -10.06 35.10 5.28
N VAL A 3 -10.90 34.18 4.81
CA VAL A 3 -11.22 32.94 5.55
C VAL A 3 -9.90 32.20 5.81
N PRO A 4 -9.52 31.93 7.07
CA PRO A 4 -8.31 31.19 7.36
C PRO A 4 -8.50 29.77 6.85
N VAL A 5 -7.91 29.46 5.69
CA VAL A 5 -7.83 28.09 5.17
C VAL A 5 -7.22 27.24 6.29
N PRO A 6 -7.89 26.18 6.78
CA PRO A 6 -7.41 25.41 7.92
C PRO A 6 -5.97 24.94 7.63
N SER A 7 -5.05 25.19 8.57
CA SER A 7 -3.63 24.78 8.45
C SER A 7 -3.48 23.30 8.07
N ALA A 8 -4.46 22.47 8.43
CA ALA A 8 -4.58 21.07 8.06
C ALA A 8 -4.70 20.81 6.55
N TRP A 9 -5.46 21.63 5.82
CA TRP A 9 -5.66 21.48 4.37
C TRP A 9 -4.38 21.76 3.58
N ARG A 10 -3.58 22.72 4.05
CA ARG A 10 -2.29 23.04 3.43
C ARG A 10 -1.30 21.89 3.56
N ALA A 11 -1.26 21.22 4.72
CA ALA A 11 -0.37 20.08 4.96
C ALA A 11 -0.69 18.87 4.07
N ALA A 12 -1.98 18.54 3.88
CA ALA A 12 -2.39 17.43 3.02
C ALA A 12 -2.09 17.67 1.54
N ARG A 13 -2.01 18.95 1.10
CA ARG A 13 -1.75 19.31 -0.30
C ARG A 13 -0.27 19.42 -0.66
N VAL A 14 0.65 19.39 0.31
CA VAL A 14 2.09 19.59 0.05
C VAL A 14 2.63 18.55 -0.93
N THR A 15 2.39 17.27 -0.68
CA THR A 15 2.90 16.21 -1.58
C THR A 15 2.23 16.25 -2.96
N PRO A 16 0.88 16.27 -3.07
CA PRO A 16 0.23 16.37 -4.38
C PRO A 16 0.67 17.59 -5.19
N LEU A 17 0.76 18.77 -4.58
CA LEU A 17 1.22 19.97 -5.28
C LEU A 17 2.68 19.88 -5.66
N GLY A 18 3.56 19.38 -4.77
CA GLY A 18 4.97 19.22 -5.06
C GLY A 18 5.24 18.26 -6.21
N GLU A 19 4.47 17.16 -6.31
CA GLU A 19 4.54 16.27 -7.47
C GLU A 19 4.01 16.97 -8.74
N LEU A 20 2.85 17.63 -8.66
CA LEU A 20 2.20 18.27 -9.81
C LEU A 20 2.99 19.44 -10.39
N THR A 21 3.71 20.19 -9.56
CA THR A 21 4.50 21.34 -9.98
C THR A 21 5.92 20.97 -10.42
N THR A 22 6.28 19.68 -10.39
CA THR A 22 7.60 19.19 -10.79
C THR A 22 7.47 18.28 -12.03
N PRO A 23 7.43 18.85 -13.25
CA PRO A 23 7.14 18.09 -14.47
C PRO A 23 8.00 16.84 -14.68
N PRO A 24 9.33 16.84 -14.38
CA PRO A 24 10.15 15.65 -14.52
C PRO A 24 9.73 14.48 -13.63
N ARG A 25 9.17 14.75 -12.45
CA ARG A 25 8.71 13.70 -11.51
C ARG A 25 7.40 13.08 -11.98
N MET A 26 6.49 13.89 -12.53
CA MET A 26 5.24 13.40 -13.13
C MET A 26 5.50 12.55 -14.37
N THR A 27 6.36 13.01 -15.28
CA THR A 27 6.67 12.25 -16.50
C THR A 27 7.40 10.96 -16.19
N ALA A 28 8.33 10.97 -15.22
CA ALA A 28 8.98 9.75 -14.74
C ALA A 28 7.99 8.79 -14.06
N ALA A 29 7.05 9.28 -13.26
CA ALA A 29 6.02 8.46 -12.63
C ALA A 29 5.08 7.83 -13.67
N LEU A 30 4.64 8.60 -14.67
CA LEU A 30 3.84 8.11 -15.79
C LEU A 30 4.61 7.04 -16.57
N LEU A 31 5.85 7.33 -16.96
CA LEU A 31 6.70 6.40 -17.70
C LEU A 31 6.93 5.10 -16.91
N ARG A 32 7.29 5.19 -15.62
CA ARG A 32 7.47 4.03 -14.73
C ARG A 32 6.20 3.19 -14.68
N LEU A 33 5.04 3.83 -14.48
CA LEU A 33 3.76 3.12 -14.37
C LEU A 33 3.39 2.43 -15.68
N THR A 34 3.50 3.12 -16.81
CA THR A 34 3.22 2.55 -18.13
C THR A 34 4.15 1.37 -18.42
N VAL A 35 5.45 1.51 -18.16
CA VAL A 35 6.42 0.43 -18.34
C VAL A 35 6.07 -0.77 -17.46
N GLN A 36 5.74 -0.56 -16.18
CA GLN A 36 5.35 -1.65 -15.28
C GLN A 36 4.09 -2.37 -15.76
N ILE A 37 3.06 -1.63 -16.20
CA ILE A 37 1.82 -2.21 -16.72
C ILE A 37 2.12 -3.05 -17.98
N VAL A 38 2.88 -2.51 -18.94
CA VAL A 38 3.22 -3.20 -20.19
C VAL A 38 4.05 -4.45 -19.94
N LEU A 39 5.06 -4.37 -19.05
CA LEU A 39 5.91 -5.51 -18.71
C LEU A 39 5.11 -6.61 -18.02
N VAL A 40 4.29 -6.25 -17.03
CA VAL A 40 3.47 -7.22 -16.29
C VAL A 40 2.42 -7.84 -17.20
N ALA A 41 1.71 -7.05 -18.01
CA ALA A 41 0.75 -7.58 -18.96
C ALA A 41 1.42 -8.53 -19.96
N SER A 42 2.54 -8.14 -20.56
CA SER A 42 3.31 -8.98 -21.49
C SER A 42 3.80 -10.28 -20.85
N LEU A 43 4.26 -10.21 -19.60
CA LEU A 43 4.70 -11.39 -18.84
C LEU A 43 3.56 -12.40 -18.68
N TRP A 44 2.36 -11.94 -18.29
CA TRP A 44 1.21 -12.81 -18.06
C TRP A 44 0.62 -13.36 -19.36
N HIS A 45 0.56 -12.57 -20.44
CA HIS A 45 0.20 -13.10 -21.76
C HIS A 45 1.18 -14.18 -22.20
N GLY A 46 2.49 -13.92 -22.07
CA GLY A 46 3.55 -14.87 -22.42
C GLY A 46 3.43 -16.20 -21.67
N LEU A 47 3.11 -16.17 -20.38
CA LEU A 47 2.95 -17.37 -19.55
C LEU A 47 1.77 -18.25 -20.00
N TYR A 48 0.70 -17.64 -20.49
CA TYR A 48 -0.53 -18.35 -20.88
C TYR A 48 -0.56 -18.80 -22.35
N THR A 49 0.45 -18.45 -23.16
CA THR A 49 0.55 -18.91 -24.57
C THR A 49 0.50 -20.42 -24.75
N THR A 50 0.93 -21.19 -23.74
CA THR A 50 1.02 -22.66 -23.78
C THR A 50 -0.06 -23.38 -22.97
N SER A 51 -0.80 -22.66 -22.12
CA SER A 51 -1.75 -23.24 -21.16
C SER A 51 -3.03 -22.42 -21.13
N SER A 52 -4.17 -23.06 -21.42
CA SER A 52 -5.49 -22.40 -21.43
C SER A 52 -5.96 -21.94 -20.02
N SER A 53 -5.47 -22.61 -18.97
CA SER A 53 -5.67 -22.19 -17.59
C SER A 53 -4.48 -22.60 -16.73
N THR A 54 -3.97 -21.69 -15.90
CA THR A 54 -2.89 -21.98 -14.96
C THR A 54 -3.35 -21.65 -13.54
N ALA A 55 -3.16 -22.59 -12.60
CA ALA A 55 -3.61 -22.46 -11.22
C ALA A 55 -5.12 -22.12 -11.08
N GLY A 56 -5.95 -22.51 -12.04
CA GLY A 56 -7.40 -22.29 -12.04
C GLY A 56 -7.86 -20.88 -12.47
N LEU A 57 -7.00 -20.10 -13.11
CA LEU A 57 -7.35 -18.80 -13.70
C LEU A 57 -7.19 -18.80 -15.20
N THR A 58 -7.98 -17.96 -15.88
CA THR A 58 -7.78 -17.63 -17.29
C THR A 58 -6.70 -16.57 -17.45
N GLU A 59 -6.22 -16.40 -18.68
CA GLU A 59 -5.25 -15.35 -19.03
C GLU A 59 -5.74 -13.95 -18.63
N GLY A 60 -6.95 -13.57 -19.05
CA GLY A 60 -7.54 -12.26 -18.72
C GLY A 60 -7.65 -12.01 -17.22
N GLN A 61 -7.98 -13.04 -16.45
CA GLN A 61 -8.00 -12.98 -14.98
C GLN A 61 -6.62 -12.74 -14.38
N ALA A 62 -5.58 -13.43 -14.88
CA ALA A 62 -4.22 -13.28 -14.40
C ALA A 62 -3.62 -11.91 -14.75
N VAL A 63 -3.83 -11.43 -15.99
CA VAL A 63 -3.43 -10.10 -16.45
C VAL A 63 -4.14 -9.02 -15.61
N THR A 64 -5.45 -9.15 -15.43
CA THR A 64 -6.26 -8.22 -14.62
C THR A 64 -5.77 -8.15 -13.18
N TYR A 65 -5.52 -9.31 -12.54
CA TYR A 65 -4.94 -9.35 -11.20
C TYR A 65 -3.64 -8.54 -11.13
N ALA A 66 -2.72 -8.80 -12.05
CA ALA A 66 -1.38 -8.27 -11.99
C ALA A 66 -1.31 -6.77 -12.33
N VAL A 67 -2.09 -6.32 -13.32
CA VAL A 67 -2.20 -4.89 -13.65
C VAL A 67 -2.83 -4.11 -12.49
N ILE A 68 -3.89 -4.62 -11.86
CA ILE A 68 -4.48 -3.97 -10.68
C ILE A 68 -3.52 -4.02 -9.50
N ALA A 69 -2.70 -5.06 -9.34
CA ALA A 69 -1.64 -5.09 -8.33
C ALA A 69 -0.61 -3.96 -8.52
N VAL A 70 -0.18 -3.72 -9.76
CA VAL A 70 0.70 -2.59 -10.12
C VAL A 70 0.01 -1.26 -9.81
N LEU A 71 -1.26 -1.09 -10.18
CA LEU A 71 -2.00 0.14 -9.88
C LEU A 71 -2.15 0.36 -8.37
N ALA A 72 -2.50 -0.69 -7.62
CA ALA A 72 -2.63 -0.65 -6.17
C ALA A 72 -1.30 -0.33 -5.47
N SER A 73 -0.16 -0.71 -6.05
CA SER A 73 1.16 -0.32 -5.53
C SER A 73 1.32 1.21 -5.43
N ARG A 74 0.67 2.00 -6.30
CA ARG A 74 0.70 3.47 -6.24
C ARG A 74 -0.04 4.04 -5.04
N VAL A 75 -1.03 3.33 -4.52
CA VAL A 75 -1.75 3.69 -3.29
C VAL A 75 -0.97 3.25 -2.05
N ARG A 76 -0.22 2.16 -2.16
CA ARG A 76 0.56 1.54 -1.06
C ARG A 76 1.92 2.21 -0.84
N GLU A 77 2.59 2.67 -1.89
CA GLU A 77 3.83 3.42 -1.81
C GLU A 77 3.56 4.81 -1.23
N LEU A 78 3.83 4.98 0.07
CA LEU A 78 4.01 6.29 0.67
C LEU A 78 5.39 6.80 0.22
N ASP A 79 5.43 7.77 -0.70
CA ASP A 79 6.67 8.36 -1.21
C ASP A 79 7.34 9.31 -0.19
N GLN A 80 7.35 8.88 1.08
CA GLN A 80 7.96 9.59 2.19
C GLN A 80 9.47 9.72 1.99
N TYR A 81 10.10 8.78 1.27
CA TYR A 81 11.54 8.81 1.03
C TYR A 81 11.95 9.86 -0.01
N ALA A 82 11.17 10.04 -1.10
CA ALA A 82 11.48 11.07 -2.10
C ALA A 82 11.20 12.49 -1.60
N GLY A 83 10.21 12.66 -0.72
CA GLY A 83 9.86 13.95 -0.13
C GLY A 83 10.86 14.51 0.88
N ARG A 84 11.93 13.77 1.22
CA ARG A 84 12.97 14.11 2.20
C ARG A 84 12.48 14.61 3.58
N ASP A 85 11.23 14.32 3.94
CA ASP A 85 10.56 14.83 5.13
C ASP A 85 10.28 13.72 6.15
N THR A 86 11.12 12.67 6.12
CA THR A 86 11.07 11.61 7.13
C THR A 86 11.73 12.07 8.42
N VAL A 87 11.20 11.59 9.55
CA VAL A 87 11.80 11.79 10.88
C VAL A 87 13.26 11.30 10.88
N LEU A 88 13.56 10.22 10.17
CA LEU A 88 14.90 9.65 10.05
C LEU A 88 15.90 10.64 9.39
N GLN A 89 15.50 11.28 8.29
CA GLN A 89 16.33 12.31 7.65
C GLN A 89 16.48 13.55 8.53
N HIS A 90 15.40 13.99 9.18
CA HIS A 90 15.45 15.17 10.05
C HIS A 90 16.30 14.94 11.31
N MET A 91 16.30 13.73 11.86
CA MET A 91 17.26 13.31 12.89
C MET A 91 18.69 13.27 12.36
N HIS A 92 18.89 12.79 11.12
CA HIS A 92 20.23 12.69 10.54
C HIS A 92 20.86 14.06 10.25
N PHE A 93 20.06 15.02 9.78
CA PHE A 93 20.49 16.39 9.45
C PHE A 93 20.31 17.39 10.60
N GLY A 94 19.84 16.96 11.78
CA GLY A 94 19.63 17.85 12.94
C GLY A 94 18.49 18.87 12.76
N THR A 95 17.69 18.76 11.70
CA THR A 95 16.60 19.72 11.37
C THR A 95 15.29 19.43 12.10
N ILE A 96 15.27 18.43 13.00
CA ILE A 96 14.09 18.04 13.78
C ILE A 96 13.55 19.20 14.66
N VAL A 97 14.40 20.14 15.08
CA VAL A 97 13.97 21.28 15.91
C VAL A 97 12.99 22.19 15.15
N TYR A 98 13.20 22.39 13.84
CA TYR A 98 12.31 23.21 13.01
C TYR A 98 10.90 22.62 12.88
N TRP A 99 10.73 21.32 13.15
CA TRP A 99 9.41 20.68 13.17
C TRP A 99 8.56 21.13 14.36
N TYR A 100 9.17 21.36 15.52
CA TYR A 100 8.46 21.86 16.71
C TYR A 100 8.06 23.33 16.59
N LEU A 101 8.68 24.07 15.66
CA LEU A 101 8.29 25.44 15.31
C LEU A 101 7.09 25.49 14.35
N ARG A 102 6.67 24.34 13.78
CA ARG A 102 5.51 24.29 12.87
C ARG A 102 4.21 24.44 13.69
N PRO A 103 3.18 25.13 13.15
CA PRO A 103 1.90 25.35 13.85
C PRO A 103 1.04 24.08 14.00
N LEU A 104 1.51 22.92 13.52
CA LEU A 104 0.83 21.64 13.63
C LEU A 104 1.70 20.64 14.40
N PRO A 105 1.13 19.90 15.38
CA PRO A 105 1.88 18.86 16.07
C PRO A 105 2.29 17.75 15.07
N PRO A 106 3.50 17.19 15.19
CA PRO A 106 4.07 16.22 14.24
C PRO A 106 3.13 15.08 13.85
N ARG A 107 2.41 14.51 14.82
CA ARG A 107 1.46 13.41 14.61
C ARG A 107 0.34 13.77 13.62
N ARG A 108 -0.23 14.97 13.75
CA ARG A 108 -1.31 15.43 12.87
C ARG A 108 -0.78 15.76 11.48
N TYR A 109 0.42 16.34 11.41
CA TYR A 109 1.09 16.64 10.14
C TYR A 109 1.33 15.38 9.30
N HIS A 110 1.89 14.31 9.89
CA HIS A 110 2.10 13.04 9.19
C HIS A 110 0.80 12.39 8.73
N ALA A 111 -0.24 12.38 9.57
CA ALA A 111 -1.53 11.80 9.19
C ALA A 111 -2.15 12.53 7.99
N LEU A 112 -2.14 13.86 7.99
CA LEU A 112 -2.66 14.67 6.88
C LEU A 112 -1.83 14.48 5.60
N ARG A 113 -0.51 14.38 5.73
CA ARG A 113 0.39 14.13 4.61
C ARG A 113 0.17 12.74 4.00
N ALA A 114 0.04 11.71 4.82
CA ALA A 114 -0.24 10.34 4.37
C ALA A 114 -1.58 10.24 3.63
N ILE A 115 -2.61 10.98 4.09
CA ILE A 115 -3.89 11.08 3.36
C ILE A 115 -3.68 11.73 1.99
N GLY A 116 -2.93 12.82 1.91
CA GLY A 116 -2.60 13.47 0.64
C GLY A 116 -1.87 12.56 -0.34
N GLU A 117 -0.90 11.79 0.15
CA GLU A 117 -0.15 10.79 -0.62
C GLU A 117 -1.05 9.65 -1.12
N GLN A 118 -1.92 9.12 -0.26
CA GLN A 118 -2.89 8.09 -0.64
C GLN A 118 -3.92 8.59 -1.67
N LEU A 119 -4.38 9.84 -1.54
CA LEU A 119 -5.29 10.44 -2.52
C LEU A 119 -4.60 10.65 -3.88
N TYR A 120 -3.35 11.11 -3.88
CA TYR A 120 -2.56 11.28 -5.09
C TYR A 120 -2.30 9.92 -5.76
N GLY A 121 -1.84 8.92 -5.00
CA GLY A 121 -1.66 7.56 -5.47
C GLY A 121 -2.97 6.93 -5.97
N GLY A 122 -4.08 7.18 -5.26
CA GLY A 122 -5.42 6.75 -5.62
C GLY A 122 -5.91 7.38 -6.93
N ALA A 123 -5.64 8.66 -7.16
CA ALA A 123 -5.96 9.32 -8.43
C ALA A 123 -5.16 8.71 -9.60
N TRP A 124 -3.88 8.40 -9.40
CA TRP A 124 -3.07 7.68 -10.38
C TRP A 124 -3.58 6.26 -10.64
N ALA A 125 -3.91 5.52 -9.58
CA ALA A 125 -4.43 4.17 -9.68
C ALA A 125 -5.79 4.15 -10.42
N LEU A 126 -6.68 5.10 -10.09
CA LEU A 126 -7.97 5.26 -10.76
C LEU A 126 -7.81 5.65 -12.23
N THR A 127 -6.93 6.62 -12.54
CA THR A 127 -6.66 7.03 -13.92
C THR A 127 -6.09 5.86 -14.73
N GLY A 128 -5.09 5.16 -14.19
CA GLY A 128 -4.52 3.98 -14.83
C GLY A 128 -5.53 2.85 -15.00
N TYR A 129 -6.42 2.64 -14.03
CA TYR A 129 -7.51 1.68 -14.11
C TYR A 129 -8.48 2.00 -15.25
N LEU A 130 -8.94 3.25 -15.35
CA LEU A 130 -9.84 3.69 -16.42
C LEU A 130 -9.19 3.58 -17.81
N VAL A 131 -7.91 3.93 -17.91
CA VAL A 131 -7.12 3.77 -19.15
C VAL A 131 -7.03 2.30 -19.53
N CYS A 132 -6.64 1.42 -18.59
CA CYS A 132 -6.53 -0.01 -18.86
C CYS A 132 -7.87 -0.65 -19.27
N LEU A 133 -8.98 -0.22 -18.66
CA LEU A 133 -10.33 -0.64 -19.08
C LEU A 133 -10.65 -0.18 -20.49
N ALA A 134 -10.36 1.09 -20.82
CA ALA A 134 -10.66 1.65 -22.14
C ALA A 134 -9.87 0.95 -23.27
N PHE A 135 -8.65 0.51 -22.98
CA PHE A 135 -7.80 -0.25 -23.92
C PHE A 135 -8.02 -1.77 -23.86
N GLY A 136 -8.94 -2.28 -23.02
CA GLY A 136 -9.21 -3.71 -22.90
C GLY A 136 -8.07 -4.53 -22.30
N VAL A 137 -7.17 -3.89 -21.54
CA VAL A 137 -6.04 -4.58 -20.86
C VAL A 137 -6.52 -5.33 -19.62
N ILE A 138 -7.57 -4.83 -18.96
CA ILE A 138 -8.17 -5.43 -17.78
C ILE A 138 -9.67 -5.65 -17.98
N ASP A 139 -10.18 -6.70 -17.35
CA ASP A 139 -11.61 -7.01 -17.34
C ASP A 139 -12.34 -6.20 -16.25
N PRO A 140 -13.53 -5.64 -16.51
CA PRO A 140 -14.33 -4.99 -15.48
C PRO A 140 -14.83 -6.00 -14.43
N PRO A 141 -15.20 -5.54 -13.22
CA PRO A 141 -15.74 -6.43 -12.20
C PRO A 141 -17.04 -7.05 -12.72
N ARG A 142 -17.22 -8.36 -12.47
CA ARG A 142 -18.36 -9.15 -12.98
C ARG A 142 -19.74 -8.61 -12.56
N SER A 143 -19.81 -7.85 -11.47
CA SER A 143 -21.03 -7.20 -11.01
C SER A 143 -20.72 -6.00 -10.11
N ALA A 144 -21.72 -5.14 -9.89
CA ALA A 144 -21.63 -4.03 -8.93
C ALA A 144 -21.37 -4.52 -7.49
N ALA A 145 -21.87 -5.71 -7.13
CA ALA A 145 -21.61 -6.33 -5.83
C ALA A 145 -20.13 -6.71 -5.66
N VAL A 146 -19.51 -7.29 -6.70
CA VAL A 146 -18.06 -7.59 -6.72
C VAL A 146 -17.25 -6.31 -6.60
N ALA A 147 -17.64 -5.25 -7.31
CA ALA A 147 -16.97 -3.95 -7.20
C ALA A 147 -17.04 -3.37 -5.78
N GLY A 148 -18.22 -3.40 -5.14
CA GLY A 148 -18.41 -2.92 -3.77
C GLY A 148 -17.61 -3.73 -2.74
N VAL A 149 -17.63 -5.05 -2.85
CA VAL A 149 -16.84 -5.95 -1.99
C VAL A 149 -15.34 -5.77 -2.20
N PHE A 150 -14.89 -5.61 -3.44
CA PHE A 150 -13.50 -5.29 -3.75
C PHE A 150 -13.06 -3.99 -3.08
N LEU A 151 -13.84 -2.91 -3.21
CA LEU A 151 -13.50 -1.61 -2.60
C LEU A 151 -13.44 -1.71 -1.06
N LEU A 152 -14.39 -2.39 -0.44
CA LEU A 152 -14.40 -2.62 1.00
C LEU A 152 -13.19 -3.45 1.44
N SER A 153 -12.88 -4.53 0.72
CA SER A 153 -11.75 -5.39 1.01
C SER A 153 -10.41 -4.67 0.79
N ALA A 154 -10.30 -3.83 -0.25
CA ALA A 154 -9.13 -3.01 -0.51
C ALA A 154 -8.92 -1.97 0.59
N LEU A 155 -10.01 -1.36 1.08
CA LEU A 155 -9.96 -0.45 2.23
C LEU A 155 -9.46 -1.17 3.48
N LEU A 156 -10.07 -2.29 3.87
CA LEU A 156 -9.60 -3.09 5.01
C LEU A 156 -8.14 -3.54 4.84
N GLY A 157 -7.75 -3.97 3.63
CA GLY A 157 -6.38 -4.33 3.30
C GLY A 157 -5.39 -3.18 3.48
N GLN A 158 -5.81 -1.95 3.17
CA GLN A 158 -5.02 -0.73 3.42
C GLN A 158 -4.84 -0.47 4.93
N TRP A 159 -5.88 -0.71 5.74
CA TRP A 159 -5.77 -0.62 7.21
C TRP A 159 -4.83 -1.68 7.79
N VAL A 160 -4.90 -2.92 7.29
CA VAL A 160 -3.96 -3.99 7.67
C VAL A 160 -2.54 -3.58 7.31
N LEU A 161 -2.31 -3.10 6.07
CA LEU A 161 -1.00 -2.63 5.62
C LEU A 161 -0.48 -1.50 6.52
N TYR A 162 -1.32 -0.52 6.85
CA TYR A 162 -0.96 0.59 7.72
C TYR A 162 -0.46 0.08 9.08
N TYR A 163 -1.18 -0.84 9.73
CA TYR A 163 -0.75 -1.36 11.03
C TYR A 163 0.47 -2.30 10.96
N VAL A 164 0.64 -3.03 9.86
CA VAL A 164 1.87 -3.78 9.59
C VAL A 164 3.06 -2.83 9.52
N MET A 165 2.95 -1.77 8.71
CA MET A 165 4.03 -0.78 8.57
C MET A 165 4.29 -0.05 9.89
N LEU A 166 3.25 0.33 10.61
CA LEU A 166 3.39 0.95 11.94
C LEU A 166 4.10 0.01 12.94
N THR A 167 3.85 -1.29 12.85
CA THR A 167 4.57 -2.28 13.67
C THR A 167 6.06 -2.28 13.32
N LEU A 168 6.40 -2.33 12.03
CA LEU A 168 7.78 -2.28 11.56
C LEU A 168 8.48 -0.98 12.00
N ASP A 169 7.80 0.16 11.89
CA ASP A 169 8.32 1.45 12.34
C ASP A 169 8.60 1.45 13.85
N GLN A 170 7.69 0.88 14.65
CA GLN A 170 7.88 0.77 16.09
C GLN A 170 9.02 -0.17 16.48
N LEU A 171 9.34 -1.20 15.68
CA LEU A 171 10.49 -2.09 15.96
C LEU A 171 11.82 -1.32 16.02
N CYS A 172 11.93 -0.17 15.34
CA CYS A 172 13.10 0.71 15.40
C CYS A 172 13.43 1.21 16.82
N PHE A 173 12.49 1.20 17.77
CA PHE A 173 12.79 1.52 19.17
C PHE A 173 13.63 0.45 19.88
N TRP A 174 13.68 -0.77 19.34
CA TRP A 174 14.43 -1.90 19.88
C TRP A 174 15.62 -2.29 19.00
N THR A 175 15.56 -2.04 17.70
CA THR A 175 16.63 -2.34 16.75
C THR A 175 17.42 -1.08 16.42
N VAL A 176 18.74 -1.11 16.68
CA VAL A 176 19.64 -0.01 16.32
C VAL A 176 19.75 0.08 14.80
N ARG A 177 19.27 1.19 14.21
CA ARG A 177 19.54 1.71 12.84
C ARG A 177 19.89 0.68 11.75
N ASN A 178 19.17 -0.43 11.64
CA ASN A 178 19.43 -1.38 10.56
C ASN A 178 18.43 -1.17 9.42
N SER A 179 18.75 -0.20 8.55
CA SER A 179 17.97 0.06 7.33
C SER A 179 17.86 -1.18 6.42
N ALA A 180 18.83 -2.10 6.46
CA ALA A 180 18.77 -3.33 5.69
C ALA A 180 17.74 -4.32 6.25
N ALA A 181 17.61 -4.44 7.58
CA ALA A 181 16.57 -5.25 8.19
C ALA A 181 15.17 -4.74 7.82
N MET A 182 14.97 -3.43 7.82
CA MET A 182 13.71 -2.82 7.39
C MET A 182 13.41 -3.12 5.91
N LEU A 183 14.43 -3.03 5.04
CA LEU A 183 14.30 -3.36 3.62
C LEU A 183 13.88 -4.82 3.42
N ILE A 184 14.48 -5.77 4.14
CA ILE A 184 14.13 -7.19 4.06
C ILE A 184 12.68 -7.41 4.51
N LEU A 185 12.24 -6.76 5.59
CA LEU A 185 10.86 -6.89 6.10
C LEU A 185 9.83 -6.30 5.13
N VAL A 186 10.13 -5.15 4.52
CA VAL A 186 9.28 -4.55 3.47
C VAL A 186 9.23 -5.44 2.23
N PHE A 187 10.37 -6.01 1.81
CA PHE A 187 10.40 -6.96 0.69
C PHE A 187 9.57 -8.21 0.98
N ALA A 188 9.75 -8.82 2.17
CA ALA A 188 8.98 -9.98 2.59
C ALA A 188 7.48 -9.68 2.63
N GLN A 189 7.10 -8.50 3.14
CA GLN A 189 5.72 -8.04 3.15
C GLN A 189 5.14 -7.91 1.74
N ASN A 190 5.88 -7.30 0.79
CA ASN A 190 5.42 -7.16 -0.59
C ASN A 190 5.29 -8.52 -1.29
N LEU A 191 6.25 -9.42 -1.07
CA LEU A 191 6.21 -10.79 -1.59
C LEU A 191 4.99 -11.56 -1.06
N LEU A 192 4.81 -11.59 0.27
CA LEU A 192 3.72 -12.30 0.95
C LEU A 192 2.34 -11.65 0.75
N SER A 193 2.29 -10.41 0.23
CA SER A 193 1.04 -9.77 -0.14
C SER A 193 0.52 -10.15 -1.53
N GLY A 194 1.36 -10.80 -2.34
CA GLY A 194 1.02 -11.16 -3.71
C GLY A 194 1.10 -10.01 -4.71
N VAL A 195 1.81 -8.93 -4.39
CA VAL A 195 2.04 -7.78 -5.29
C VAL A 195 2.91 -8.18 -6.48
N TYR A 196 4.02 -8.89 -6.22
CA TYR A 196 4.99 -9.24 -7.25
C TYR A 196 4.57 -10.44 -8.08
N ALA A 197 4.05 -11.47 -7.40
CA ALA A 197 3.51 -12.66 -8.02
C ALA A 197 2.32 -13.12 -7.18
N PRO A 198 1.21 -13.54 -7.79
CA PRO A 198 0.08 -14.07 -7.05
C PRO A 198 0.49 -15.28 -6.20
N LEU A 199 -0.02 -15.35 -4.97
CA LEU A 199 0.41 -16.33 -3.98
C LEU A 199 0.19 -17.79 -4.42
N TRP A 200 -0.80 -18.05 -5.28
CA TRP A 200 -1.11 -19.39 -5.77
C TRP A 200 -0.10 -19.97 -6.77
N PHE A 201 0.90 -19.20 -7.19
CA PHE A 201 2.04 -19.71 -7.96
C PHE A 201 3.18 -20.24 -7.07
N PHE A 202 3.09 -20.04 -5.76
CA PHE A 202 4.06 -20.57 -4.81
C PHE A 202 3.66 -21.98 -4.33
N PRO A 203 4.62 -22.78 -3.83
CA PRO A 203 4.32 -24.10 -3.27
C PRO A 203 3.35 -24.06 -2.09
N ASP A 204 2.61 -25.15 -1.87
CA ASP A 204 1.54 -25.23 -0.85
C ASP A 204 1.99 -24.87 0.57
N TRP A 205 3.22 -25.23 0.95
CA TRP A 205 3.79 -24.87 2.25
C TRP A 205 3.89 -23.35 2.43
N PHE A 206 4.22 -22.62 1.36
CA PHE A 206 4.38 -21.17 1.37
C PHE A 206 3.01 -20.48 1.45
N VAL A 207 2.03 -20.98 0.69
CA VAL A 207 0.65 -20.51 0.74
C VAL A 207 0.06 -20.72 2.14
N THR A 208 0.25 -21.91 2.72
CA THR A 208 -0.22 -22.26 4.06
C THR A 208 0.40 -21.35 5.12
N MET A 209 1.72 -21.14 5.08
CA MET A 209 2.41 -20.21 5.98
C MET A 209 1.88 -18.78 5.83
N SER A 210 1.71 -18.31 4.59
CA SER A 210 1.19 -16.97 4.29
C SER A 210 -0.24 -16.77 4.78
N ALA A 211 -1.03 -17.85 4.87
CA ALA A 211 -2.40 -17.79 5.34
C ALA A 211 -2.51 -17.45 6.85
N PHE A 212 -1.49 -17.79 7.64
CA PHE A 212 -1.40 -17.42 9.06
C PHE A 212 -0.91 -15.99 9.29
N LEU A 213 -0.50 -15.28 8.23
CA LEU A 213 0.06 -13.94 8.29
C LEU A 213 -0.93 -12.89 7.74
N PRO A 214 -0.83 -11.62 8.16
CA PRO A 214 -1.74 -10.56 7.71
C PRO A 214 -1.46 -10.10 6.26
N PHE A 215 -0.40 -10.57 5.61
CA PHE A 215 0.09 -9.96 4.37
C PHE A 215 -0.84 -10.19 3.18
N GLN A 216 -1.40 -11.39 3.04
CA GLN A 216 -2.36 -11.71 1.97
C GLN A 216 -3.62 -10.84 2.04
N ALA A 217 -4.04 -10.48 3.25
CA ALA A 217 -5.19 -9.60 3.51
C ALA A 217 -4.95 -8.17 2.99
N THR A 218 -3.70 -7.78 2.73
CA THR A 218 -3.39 -6.42 2.26
C THR A 218 -3.63 -6.22 0.76
N LEU A 219 -3.50 -7.26 -0.08
CA LEU A 219 -3.68 -7.11 -1.53
C LEU A 219 -4.19 -8.37 -2.24
N SER A 220 -3.63 -9.54 -1.95
CA SER A 220 -4.03 -10.77 -2.64
C SER A 220 -5.53 -11.06 -2.48
N VAL A 221 -6.09 -10.87 -1.29
CA VAL A 221 -7.53 -11.07 -1.01
C VAL A 221 -8.43 -10.15 -1.86
N PRO A 222 -8.28 -8.80 -1.83
CA PRO A 222 -9.13 -7.93 -2.65
C PRO A 222 -8.98 -8.22 -4.14
N LEU A 223 -7.76 -8.43 -4.64
CA LEU A 223 -7.56 -8.76 -6.06
C LEU A 223 -8.19 -10.10 -6.45
N SER A 224 -8.13 -11.11 -5.57
CA SER A 224 -8.76 -12.41 -5.79
C SER A 224 -10.28 -12.32 -5.81
N LEU A 225 -10.88 -11.42 -5.02
CA LEU A 225 -12.31 -11.12 -5.06
C LEU A 225 -12.69 -10.41 -6.37
N TYR A 226 -11.88 -9.44 -6.81
CA TYR A 226 -12.12 -8.69 -8.06
C TYR A 226 -12.13 -9.61 -9.28
N VAL A 227 -11.12 -10.47 -9.38
CA VAL A 227 -10.92 -11.38 -10.52
C VAL A 227 -11.88 -12.58 -10.45
N GLY A 228 -12.58 -12.77 -9.33
CA GLY A 228 -13.54 -13.85 -9.12
C GLY A 228 -12.89 -15.21 -8.82
N ARG A 229 -11.64 -15.21 -8.32
CA ARG A 229 -10.98 -16.41 -7.77
C ARG A 229 -11.62 -16.80 -6.45
N ILE A 230 -11.81 -15.81 -5.57
CA ILE A 230 -12.62 -15.98 -4.36
C ILE A 230 -14.05 -15.65 -4.77
N PRO A 231 -15.00 -16.60 -4.68
CA PRO A 231 -16.37 -16.35 -5.05
C PRO A 231 -17.00 -15.34 -4.08
N LEU A 232 -17.99 -14.60 -4.58
CA LEU A 232 -18.68 -13.58 -3.78
C LEU A 232 -19.34 -14.15 -2.52
N SER A 233 -19.72 -15.44 -2.53
CA SER A 233 -20.24 -16.16 -1.36
C SER A 233 -19.27 -16.17 -0.17
N ASP A 234 -17.97 -16.22 -0.46
CA ASP A 234 -16.93 -16.38 0.55
C ASP A 234 -16.36 -15.03 1.00
N ALA A 235 -16.82 -13.94 0.38
CA ALA A 235 -16.38 -12.58 0.68
C ALA A 235 -16.59 -12.22 2.16
N GLY A 236 -17.70 -12.65 2.76
CA GLY A 236 -18.00 -12.35 4.18
C GLY A 236 -16.93 -12.87 5.13
N VAL A 237 -16.44 -14.10 4.90
CA VAL A 237 -15.37 -14.71 5.71
C VAL A 237 -14.06 -13.94 5.53
N GLN A 238 -13.70 -13.60 4.29
CA GLN A 238 -12.47 -12.86 4.01
C GLN A 238 -12.48 -11.46 4.62
N LEU A 239 -13.60 -10.73 4.53
CA LEU A 239 -13.77 -9.42 5.15
C LEU A 239 -13.68 -9.52 6.68
N ALA A 240 -14.26 -10.56 7.28
CA ALA A 240 -14.16 -10.81 8.72
C ALA A 240 -12.72 -11.08 9.16
N VAL A 241 -11.95 -11.86 8.39
CA VAL A 241 -10.53 -12.11 8.64
C VAL A 241 -9.72 -10.81 8.53
N GLN A 242 -9.96 -9.99 7.50
CA GLN A 242 -9.31 -8.69 7.36
C GLN A 242 -9.63 -7.77 8.57
N ALA A 243 -10.90 -7.69 8.98
CA ALA A 243 -11.31 -6.91 10.13
C ALA A 243 -10.68 -7.41 11.44
N ALA A 244 -10.59 -8.73 11.63
CA ALA A 244 -9.91 -9.34 12.77
C ALA A 244 -8.43 -8.95 12.82
N TRP A 245 -7.74 -8.97 11.67
CA TRP A 245 -6.35 -8.49 11.57
C TRP A 245 -6.21 -7.00 11.88
N VAL A 246 -7.13 -6.16 11.42
CA VAL A 246 -7.14 -4.73 11.77
C VAL A 246 -7.21 -4.55 13.29
N VAL A 247 -8.13 -5.25 13.96
CA VAL A 247 -8.28 -5.17 15.43
C VAL A 247 -7.04 -5.73 16.14
N ALA A 248 -6.55 -6.91 15.73
CA ALA A 248 -5.38 -7.55 16.34
C ALA A 248 -4.13 -6.67 16.24
N LEU A 249 -3.84 -6.14 15.05
CA LEU A 249 -2.68 -5.28 14.83
C LEU A 249 -2.84 -3.90 15.50
N HIS A 250 -4.07 -3.36 15.58
CA HIS A 250 -4.33 -2.15 16.35
C HIS A 250 -3.99 -2.32 17.83
N LEU A 251 -4.44 -3.42 18.45
CA LEU A 251 -4.12 -3.73 19.85
C LEU A 251 -2.63 -3.99 20.04
N PHE A 252 -2.00 -4.70 19.10
CA PHE A 252 -0.57 -5.00 19.13
C PHE A 252 0.30 -3.75 19.05
N THR A 253 0.02 -2.85 18.11
CA THR A 253 0.73 -1.57 17.95
C THR A 253 0.51 -0.64 19.16
N ARG A 254 -0.68 -0.64 19.76
CA ARG A 254 -0.94 0.09 21.02
C ARG A 254 -0.12 -0.47 22.18
N MET A 255 0.00 -1.79 22.26
CA MET A 255 0.81 -2.47 23.27
C MET A 255 2.31 -2.18 23.08
N LEU A 256 2.81 -2.27 21.85
CA LEU A 256 4.18 -1.91 21.49
C LEU A 256 4.48 -0.46 21.86
N TRP A 257 3.60 0.48 21.51
CA TRP A 257 3.77 1.90 21.85
C TRP A 257 3.94 2.14 23.35
N ARG A 258 3.12 1.49 24.19
CA ARG A 258 3.26 1.56 25.66
C ARG A 258 4.60 1.02 26.16
N ARG A 259 5.17 0.02 25.49
CA ARG A 259 6.49 -0.52 25.82
C ARG A 259 7.62 0.39 25.31
N ALA A 260 7.49 0.91 24.10
CA ALA A 260 8.46 1.82 23.47
C ALA A 260 8.60 3.11 24.29
N ALA A 261 7.49 3.68 24.78
CA ALA A 261 7.48 4.89 25.59
C ALA A 261 8.36 4.82 26.85
N ARG A 262 8.58 3.61 27.41
CA ARG A 262 9.48 3.41 28.56
C ARG A 262 10.96 3.38 28.20
N ARG A 263 11.28 3.20 26.91
CA ARG A 263 12.66 3.17 26.39
C ARG A 263 13.08 4.49 25.76
N VAL A 264 12.15 5.43 25.55
CA VAL A 264 12.49 6.79 25.13
C VAL A 264 13.13 7.47 26.34
N ILE A 265 14.44 7.31 26.47
CA ILE A 265 15.26 8.17 27.30
C ILE A 265 15.25 9.52 26.58
N SER A 266 14.85 10.59 27.27
CA SER A 266 15.06 11.96 26.78
C SER A 266 16.55 12.11 26.52
N GLN A 267 16.97 12.01 25.27
CA GLN A 267 18.34 12.28 24.84
C GLN A 267 18.48 13.81 24.71
N GLY A 268 18.34 14.53 25.83
CA GLY A 268 18.65 15.96 26.03
C GLY A 268 17.83 16.96 25.19
N GLY A 269 17.10 17.93 25.76
CA GLY A 269 16.92 18.32 27.15
C GLY A 269 15.64 19.13 27.33
#